data_AF-A0A1H4SED5-F1
#
_entry.id   AF-A0A1H4SED5-F1
#
_cell.length_a   1.000
_cell.length_b   1.000
_cell.length_c   1.000
_cell.angle_alpha   90.00
_cell.angle_beta   90.00
_cell.angle_gamma   90.00
#
_symmetry.space_group_name_H-M   'P 1'
#
loop_
_entity.id
_entity.type
_entity.pdbx_description
1 polymer ?
#
loop_
_entity_poly.entity_id
_entity_poly.type
_entity_poly.pdbx_seq_one_letter_code
_entity_poly.pdbx_strand_id
1 'polypeptide(L)'
;MAALDLLGRRWALRVLWELRDGALGFRPLQQRCGGMSSSVLQTRLIELQQGLLVVRHHDGSYELTRLGADLYQALRPLHRWSDRWAAAIDAIPPLVPEDHVCASCSLSYPETDIGAAADLLGSLPARYRRSVDGLSAATLRRRLEPGTWSITEYLCHVRDVFDVYADRINETLTQEHPVLEPMHNDRRAEQGHYNDQDVAEVLDALTERAIALKTLIMSIAPEQSHRTATRLPGEQRTLLWLVRQAAHEGIHHLGDIERQRVLASDRSAAAEDRS
;
A
#
# COMPACT_ATOMS: atom_id res chain seq x y z
N MET A 1 -10.07 -21.05 -26.87
CA MET A 1 -10.00 -19.56 -26.90
C MET A 1 -11.38 -18.90 -26.92
N ALA A 2 -12.39 -19.46 -27.63
CA ALA A 2 -13.74 -18.87 -27.73
C ALA A 2 -14.43 -18.44 -26.41
N ALA A 3 -14.24 -19.20 -25.32
CA ALA A 3 -14.80 -18.82 -24.01
C ALA A 3 -14.17 -17.54 -23.44
N LEU A 4 -12.83 -17.40 -23.53
CA LEU A 4 -12.14 -16.19 -23.06
C LEU A 4 -12.47 -14.98 -23.95
N ASP A 5 -12.64 -15.19 -25.26
CA ASP A 5 -13.04 -14.12 -26.18
C ASP A 5 -14.45 -13.59 -25.90
N LEU A 6 -15.39 -14.46 -25.49
CA LEU A 6 -16.73 -14.06 -25.08
C LEU A 6 -16.72 -13.38 -23.71
N LEU A 7 -16.01 -13.95 -22.73
CA LEU A 7 -15.95 -13.43 -21.37
C LEU A 7 -15.17 -12.12 -21.25
N GLY A 8 -14.18 -11.89 -22.12
CA GLY A 8 -13.42 -10.64 -22.21
C GLY A 8 -14.24 -9.47 -22.78
N ARG A 9 -15.42 -9.71 -23.37
CA ARG A 9 -16.30 -8.63 -23.86
C ARG A 9 -16.83 -7.84 -22.67
N ARG A 10 -16.70 -6.51 -22.74
CA ARG A 10 -17.24 -5.59 -21.74
C ARG A 10 -18.69 -5.95 -21.40
N TRP A 11 -19.00 -6.16 -20.11
CA TRP A 11 -20.29 -6.56 -19.55
C TRP A 11 -20.67 -8.05 -19.60
N ALA A 12 -19.98 -8.93 -20.33
CA ALA A 12 -20.36 -10.35 -20.41
C ALA A 12 -20.33 -11.04 -19.03
N LEU A 13 -19.23 -10.89 -18.29
CA LEU A 13 -19.10 -11.41 -16.92
C LEU A 13 -20.13 -10.77 -15.97
N ARG A 14 -20.49 -9.50 -16.16
CA ARG A 14 -21.50 -8.84 -15.34
C ARG A 14 -22.89 -9.41 -15.57
N VAL A 15 -23.27 -9.68 -16.81
CA VAL A 15 -24.57 -10.31 -17.12
C VAL A 15 -24.63 -11.73 -16.55
N LEU A 16 -23.59 -12.53 -16.74
CA LEU A 16 -23.50 -13.88 -16.14
C LEU A 16 -23.59 -13.83 -14.61
N TRP A 17 -22.90 -12.86 -14.00
CA TRP A 17 -22.94 -12.64 -12.56
C TRP A 17 -24.36 -12.33 -12.07
N GLU A 18 -25.10 -11.42 -12.71
CA GLU A 18 -26.44 -11.05 -12.25
C GLU A 18 -27.48 -12.18 -12.41
N LEU A 19 -27.27 -13.10 -13.35
CA LEU A 19 -28.13 -14.27 -13.57
C LEU A 19 -27.80 -15.48 -12.69
N ARG A 20 -26.74 -15.41 -11.86
CA ARG A 20 -26.27 -16.54 -11.03
C ARG A 20 -27.31 -17.04 -10.01
N ASP A 21 -28.20 -16.15 -9.57
CA ASP A 21 -29.18 -16.41 -8.50
C ASP A 21 -30.57 -16.77 -9.06
N GLY A 22 -30.71 -16.86 -10.40
CA GLY A 22 -31.94 -17.24 -11.07
C GLY A 22 -32.35 -16.30 -12.21
N ALA A 23 -33.54 -16.57 -12.77
CA ALA A 23 -34.05 -15.86 -13.93
C ALA A 23 -34.37 -14.38 -13.65
N LEU A 24 -34.00 -13.48 -14.58
CA LEU A 24 -34.30 -12.05 -14.50
C LEU A 24 -34.93 -11.54 -15.80
N GLY A 25 -35.94 -10.68 -15.67
CA GLY A 25 -36.42 -9.87 -16.79
C GLY A 25 -35.39 -8.84 -17.26
N PHE A 26 -35.54 -8.33 -18.49
CA PHE A 26 -34.60 -7.40 -19.11
C PHE A 26 -34.33 -6.14 -18.27
N ARG A 27 -35.38 -5.46 -17.80
CA ARG A 27 -35.24 -4.21 -17.02
C ARG A 27 -34.55 -4.42 -15.66
N PRO A 28 -34.97 -5.40 -14.82
CA PRO A 28 -34.22 -5.73 -13.61
C PRO A 28 -32.75 -6.08 -13.85
N LEU A 29 -32.46 -6.88 -14.88
CA LEU A 29 -31.10 -7.25 -15.24
C LEU A 29 -30.27 -6.01 -15.62
N GLN A 30 -30.83 -5.10 -16.42
CA GLN A 30 -30.18 -3.84 -16.81
C GLN A 30 -29.85 -2.96 -15.59
N GLN A 31 -30.79 -2.81 -14.67
CA GLN A 31 -30.60 -2.01 -13.45
C GLN A 31 -29.48 -2.59 -12.59
N ARG A 32 -29.47 -3.91 -12.39
CA ARG A 32 -28.41 -4.59 -11.63
C ARG A 32 -27.04 -4.49 -12.30
N CYS A 33 -26.98 -4.33 -13.61
CA CYS A 33 -25.74 -4.08 -14.34
C CYS A 33 -25.24 -2.62 -14.24
N GLY A 34 -25.72 -1.81 -13.29
CA GLY A 34 -25.14 -0.49 -13.02
C GLY A 34 -25.34 0.54 -14.15
N GLY A 35 -26.49 0.52 -14.82
CA GLY A 35 -26.84 1.52 -15.84
C GLY A 35 -26.35 1.22 -17.25
N MET A 36 -26.05 -0.04 -17.58
CA MET A 36 -25.75 -0.47 -18.95
C MET A 36 -26.86 -0.03 -19.92
N SER A 37 -26.50 0.47 -21.12
CA SER A 37 -27.49 0.84 -22.12
C SER A 37 -28.27 -0.38 -22.65
N SER A 38 -29.52 -0.16 -23.06
CA SER A 38 -30.39 -1.25 -23.53
C SER A 38 -29.82 -1.94 -24.77
N SER A 39 -29.19 -1.18 -25.67
CA SER A 39 -28.55 -1.74 -26.87
C SER A 39 -27.38 -2.65 -26.52
N VAL A 40 -26.54 -2.26 -25.55
CA VAL A 40 -25.39 -3.08 -25.11
C VAL A 40 -25.88 -4.34 -24.40
N LEU A 41 -26.88 -4.25 -23.52
CA LEU A 41 -27.46 -5.42 -22.87
C LEU A 41 -28.05 -6.40 -23.88
N GLN A 42 -28.81 -5.90 -24.86
CA GLN A 42 -29.38 -6.72 -25.92
C GLN A 42 -28.30 -7.46 -26.71
N THR A 43 -27.24 -6.77 -27.11
CA THR A 43 -26.10 -7.39 -27.81
C THR A 43 -25.47 -8.49 -26.95
N ARG A 44 -25.24 -8.25 -25.66
CA ARG A 44 -24.62 -9.24 -24.76
C ARG A 44 -25.50 -10.46 -24.53
N LEU A 45 -26.81 -10.29 -24.39
CA LEU A 45 -27.74 -11.40 -24.27
C LEU A 45 -27.74 -12.25 -25.54
N ILE A 46 -27.74 -11.64 -26.72
CA ILE A 46 -27.65 -12.37 -28.00
C ILE A 46 -26.36 -13.19 -28.06
N GLU A 47 -25.20 -12.60 -27.72
CA GLU A 47 -23.92 -13.30 -27.75
C GLU A 47 -23.87 -14.47 -26.74
N LEU A 48 -24.38 -14.26 -25.52
CA LEU A 48 -24.44 -15.31 -24.49
C LEU A 48 -25.44 -16.42 -24.86
N GLN A 49 -26.53 -16.10 -25.57
CA GLN A 49 -27.46 -17.08 -26.12
C GLN A 49 -26.83 -17.88 -27.27
N GLN A 50 -26.11 -17.22 -28.18
CA GLN A 50 -25.35 -17.88 -29.26
C GLN A 50 -24.27 -18.80 -28.70
N GLY A 51 -23.67 -18.43 -27.57
CA GLY A 51 -22.73 -19.27 -26.81
C GLY A 51 -23.38 -20.36 -25.94
N LEU A 52 -24.71 -20.52 -25.98
CA LEU A 52 -25.49 -21.47 -25.18
C LEU A 52 -25.32 -21.30 -23.65
N LEU A 53 -24.93 -20.11 -23.18
CA LEU A 53 -24.73 -19.82 -21.75
C LEU A 53 -25.99 -19.24 -21.10
N VAL A 54 -26.82 -18.56 -21.87
CA VAL A 54 -28.07 -17.95 -21.42
C VAL A 54 -29.23 -18.45 -22.28
N VAL A 55 -30.37 -18.71 -21.66
CA VAL A 55 -31.64 -18.97 -22.33
C VAL A 55 -32.62 -17.84 -22.03
N ARG A 56 -33.48 -17.54 -23.00
CA ARG A 56 -34.62 -16.63 -22.82
C ARG A 56 -35.90 -17.47 -22.71
N HIS A 57 -36.65 -17.27 -21.63
CA HIS A 57 -37.92 -17.93 -21.37
C HIS A 57 -39.07 -17.25 -22.12
N HIS A 58 -40.22 -17.94 -22.20
CA HIS A 58 -41.45 -17.44 -22.82
C HIS A 58 -41.93 -16.12 -22.21
N ASP A 59 -41.78 -15.97 -20.89
CA ASP A 59 -42.19 -14.77 -20.14
C ASP A 59 -41.22 -13.58 -20.35
N GLY A 60 -40.17 -13.78 -21.16
CA GLY A 60 -39.16 -12.78 -21.47
C GLY A 60 -38.06 -12.64 -20.44
N SER A 61 -38.03 -13.50 -19.42
CA SER A 61 -36.90 -13.59 -18.49
C SER A 61 -35.71 -14.32 -19.13
N TYR A 62 -34.51 -14.03 -18.62
CA TYR A 62 -33.25 -14.65 -19.02
C TYR A 62 -32.69 -15.44 -17.85
N GLU A 63 -32.15 -16.62 -18.10
CA GLU A 63 -31.55 -17.48 -17.09
C GLU A 63 -30.28 -18.13 -17.64
N LEU A 64 -29.35 -18.49 -16.75
CA LEU A 64 -28.22 -19.33 -17.13
C LEU A 64 -28.72 -20.71 -17.59
N THR A 65 -28.18 -21.22 -18.69
CA THR A 65 -28.34 -22.64 -19.03
C THR A 65 -27.54 -23.50 -18.05
N ARG A 66 -27.65 -24.84 -18.14
CA ARG A 66 -26.74 -25.74 -17.43
C ARG A 66 -25.27 -25.44 -17.74
N LEU A 67 -24.94 -25.19 -19.01
CA LEU A 67 -23.58 -24.83 -19.43
C LEU A 67 -23.15 -23.47 -18.86
N GLY A 68 -24.06 -22.50 -18.80
CA GLY A 68 -23.83 -21.21 -18.15
C GLY A 68 -23.60 -21.33 -16.64
N ALA A 69 -24.36 -22.19 -15.97
CA ALA A 69 -24.20 -22.51 -14.56
C ALA A 69 -22.86 -23.22 -14.28
N ASP A 70 -22.48 -24.19 -15.12
CA ASP A 70 -21.18 -24.88 -15.02
C ASP A 70 -20.02 -23.88 -15.19
N LEU A 71 -20.13 -22.95 -16.15
CA LEU A 71 -19.17 -21.88 -16.33
C LEU A 71 -19.10 -20.94 -15.12
N TYR A 72 -20.25 -20.55 -14.56
CA TYR A 72 -20.28 -19.74 -13.36
C TYR A 72 -19.59 -20.46 -12.19
N GLN A 73 -19.83 -21.77 -12.00
CA GLN A 73 -19.15 -22.56 -10.97
C GLN A 73 -17.63 -22.57 -11.16
N ALA A 74 -17.16 -22.70 -12.41
CA ALA A 74 -15.73 -22.62 -12.74
C ALA A 74 -15.12 -21.22 -12.47
N LEU A 75 -15.93 -20.15 -12.51
CA LEU A 75 -15.50 -18.78 -12.21
C LEU A 75 -15.51 -18.45 -10.70
N ARG A 76 -16.13 -19.27 -9.84
CA ARG A 76 -16.19 -18.98 -8.39
C ARG A 76 -14.82 -18.86 -7.71
N PRO A 77 -13.80 -19.68 -8.02
CA PRO A 77 -12.46 -19.49 -7.47
C PRO A 77 -11.86 -18.14 -7.86
N LEU A 78 -12.09 -17.68 -9.09
CA LEU A 78 -11.65 -16.36 -9.56
C LEU A 78 -12.37 -15.24 -8.81
N HIS A 79 -13.68 -15.36 -8.58
CA HIS A 79 -14.43 -14.39 -7.77
C HIS A 79 -13.88 -14.29 -6.35
N ARG A 80 -13.66 -15.43 -5.67
CA ARG A 80 -13.05 -15.45 -4.33
C ARG A 80 -11.64 -14.87 -4.31
N TRP A 81 -10.85 -15.09 -5.37
CA TRP A 81 -9.55 -14.44 -5.51
C TRP A 81 -9.71 -12.93 -5.69
N SER A 82 -10.69 -12.48 -6.49
CA SER A 82 -10.99 -11.05 -6.69
C SER A 82 -11.36 -10.36 -5.38
N ASP A 83 -12.14 -11.01 -4.51
CA ASP A 83 -12.47 -10.48 -3.18
C ASP A 83 -11.22 -10.30 -2.32
N ARG A 84 -10.31 -11.29 -2.31
CA ARG A 84 -9.03 -11.21 -1.59
C ARG A 84 -8.10 -10.16 -2.18
N TRP A 85 -8.10 -10.02 -3.50
CA TRP A 85 -7.30 -9.03 -4.22
C TRP A 85 -7.77 -7.61 -3.91
N ALA A 86 -9.09 -7.36 -3.92
CA ALA A 86 -9.67 -6.09 -3.51
C ALA A 86 -9.32 -5.76 -2.05
N ALA A 87 -9.49 -6.72 -1.14
CA ALA A 87 -9.10 -6.55 0.26
C ALA A 87 -7.60 -6.27 0.44
N ALA A 88 -6.73 -6.86 -0.40
CA ALA A 88 -5.30 -6.60 -0.35
C ALA A 88 -4.93 -5.18 -0.83
N ILE A 89 -5.68 -4.62 -1.79
CA ILE A 89 -5.52 -3.22 -2.22
C ILE A 89 -6.02 -2.29 -1.11
N ASP A 90 -7.21 -2.55 -0.56
CA ASP A 90 -7.82 -1.72 0.49
C ASP A 90 -7.02 -1.73 1.80
N ALA A 91 -6.24 -2.79 2.04
CA ALA A 91 -5.34 -2.89 3.18
C ALA A 91 -4.10 -1.98 3.06
N ILE A 92 -3.82 -1.41 1.88
CA ILE A 92 -2.71 -0.45 1.71
C ILE A 92 -3.19 0.92 2.20
N PRO A 93 -2.59 1.49 3.25
CA PRO A 93 -3.00 2.80 3.75
C PRO A 93 -2.82 3.87 2.66
N PRO A 94 -3.78 4.80 2.49
CA PRO A 94 -3.69 5.83 1.48
C PRO A 94 -2.52 6.78 1.75
N LEU A 95 -1.88 7.29 0.69
CA LEU A 95 -0.86 8.32 0.86
C LEU A 95 -1.48 9.61 1.41
N VAL A 96 -0.82 10.25 2.37
CA VAL A 96 -1.21 11.57 2.87
C VAL A 96 -1.17 12.61 1.75
N PRO A 97 -2.00 13.67 1.79
CA PRO A 97 -2.03 14.71 0.75
C PRO A 97 -0.75 15.56 0.74
N GLU A 98 -0.61 16.43 -0.27
CA GLU A 98 0.52 17.34 -0.45
C GLU A 98 0.63 18.41 0.67
N ASP A 99 -0.49 18.76 1.28
CA ASP A 99 -0.61 19.72 2.37
C ASP A 99 -0.59 19.07 3.77
N HIS A 100 -0.12 17.82 3.86
CA HIS A 100 -0.08 17.09 5.11
C HIS A 100 0.73 17.80 6.21
N VAL A 101 0.14 17.85 7.41
CA VAL A 101 0.83 18.22 8.65
C VAL A 101 0.67 17.05 9.62
N CYS A 102 1.79 16.48 10.06
CA CYS A 102 1.77 15.32 10.94
C CYS A 102 1.52 15.74 12.39
N ALA A 103 0.49 15.19 13.03
CA ALA A 103 0.17 15.50 14.41
C ALA A 103 1.16 14.92 15.43
N SER A 104 1.89 13.85 15.10
CA SER A 104 2.81 13.18 16.04
C SER A 104 4.22 13.76 16.02
N CYS A 105 4.72 14.15 14.84
CA CYS A 105 6.08 14.67 14.67
C CYS A 105 6.12 16.15 14.29
N SER A 106 4.97 16.80 14.11
CA SER A 106 4.80 18.21 13.74
C SER A 106 5.43 18.63 12.41
N LEU A 107 5.87 17.69 11.57
CA LEU A 107 6.43 18.00 10.25
C LEU A 107 5.31 18.49 9.33
N SER A 108 5.48 19.69 8.78
CA SER A 108 4.57 20.32 7.83
C SER A 108 5.11 20.19 6.42
N TYR A 109 4.39 19.50 5.53
CA TYR A 109 4.83 19.32 4.15
C TYR A 109 4.88 20.67 3.41
N PRO A 110 3.86 21.55 3.49
CA PRO A 110 3.93 22.88 2.88
C PRO A 110 5.16 23.71 3.27
N GLU A 111 5.65 23.55 4.50
CA GLU A 111 6.77 24.35 5.04
C GLU A 111 8.13 23.66 4.91
N THR A 112 8.16 22.40 4.46
CA THR A 112 9.40 21.64 4.30
C THR A 112 9.85 21.68 2.85
N ASP A 113 10.90 22.43 2.53
CA ASP A 113 11.56 22.36 1.23
C ASP A 113 12.63 21.24 1.19
N ILE A 114 13.31 21.10 0.05
CA ILE A 114 14.37 20.09 -0.13
C ILE A 114 15.52 20.31 0.87
N GLY A 115 15.88 21.56 1.15
CA GLY A 115 16.96 21.90 2.08
C GLY A 115 16.61 21.50 3.51
N ALA A 116 15.42 21.88 3.98
CA ALA A 116 14.90 21.52 5.29
C ALA A 116 14.80 19.99 5.46
N ALA A 117 14.34 19.27 4.43
CA ALA A 117 14.32 17.81 4.45
C ALA A 117 15.73 17.21 4.53
N ALA A 118 16.70 17.77 3.79
CA ALA A 118 18.10 17.34 3.81
C ALA A 118 18.79 17.59 5.15
N ASP A 119 18.49 18.70 5.82
CA ASP A 119 18.99 18.99 7.15
C ASP A 119 18.40 18.05 8.19
N LEU A 120 17.09 17.76 8.10
CA LEU A 120 16.44 16.78 8.95
C LEU A 120 17.10 15.40 8.79
N LEU A 121 17.20 14.88 7.56
CA LEU A 121 17.85 13.60 7.26
C LEU A 121 19.29 13.55 7.78
N GLY A 122 20.06 14.64 7.62
CA GLY A 122 21.42 14.74 8.13
C GLY A 122 21.53 14.67 9.65
N SER A 123 20.49 15.07 10.38
CA SER A 123 20.45 15.00 11.85
C SER A 123 20.09 13.61 12.41
N LEU A 124 19.39 12.78 11.62
CA LEU A 124 18.80 11.53 12.08
C LEU A 124 19.81 10.49 12.58
N PRO A 125 20.95 10.21 11.91
CA PRO A 125 21.86 9.16 12.32
C PRO A 125 22.33 9.27 13.78
N ALA A 126 22.73 10.48 14.19
CA ALA A 126 23.18 10.73 15.57
C ALA A 126 22.02 10.61 16.58
N ARG A 127 20.79 10.94 16.18
CA ARG A 127 19.60 10.84 17.03
C ARG A 127 19.18 9.39 17.25
N TYR A 128 19.18 8.56 16.20
CA TYR A 128 18.90 7.13 16.31
C TYR A 128 19.89 6.40 17.21
N ARG A 129 21.19 6.72 17.12
CA ARG A 129 22.18 6.13 18.04
C ARG A 129 21.92 6.50 19.49
N ARG A 130 21.57 7.76 19.76
CA ARG A 130 21.22 8.21 21.12
C ARG A 130 19.93 7.59 21.64
N SER A 131 18.92 7.37 20.79
CA SER A 131 17.62 6.84 21.23
C SER A 131 17.73 5.40 21.73
N VAL A 132 18.74 4.65 21.30
CA VAL A 132 18.97 3.26 21.76
C VAL A 132 20.12 3.09 22.74
N ASP A 133 20.85 4.17 23.05
CA ASP A 133 22.00 4.12 23.95
C ASP A 133 21.61 3.62 25.35
N GLY A 134 22.42 2.73 25.90
CA GLY A 134 22.20 2.08 27.20
C GLY A 134 21.05 1.08 27.27
N LEU A 135 20.35 0.77 26.16
CA LEU A 135 19.29 -0.24 26.17
C LEU A 135 19.86 -1.67 26.07
N SER A 136 19.25 -2.60 26.80
CA SER A 136 19.61 -4.01 26.70
C SER A 136 19.10 -4.63 25.41
N ALA A 137 19.77 -5.69 24.95
CA ALA A 137 19.35 -6.48 23.79
C ALA A 137 17.91 -7.03 23.91
N ALA A 138 17.45 -7.33 25.14
CA ALA A 138 16.10 -7.79 25.40
C ALA A 138 15.08 -6.67 25.24
N THR A 139 15.38 -5.46 25.71
CA THR A 139 14.50 -4.29 25.54
C THR A 139 14.35 -3.92 24.08
N LEU A 140 15.45 -3.92 23.31
CA LEU A 140 15.44 -3.55 21.89
C LEU A 140 14.51 -4.44 21.05
N ARG A 141 14.41 -5.73 21.40
CA ARG A 141 13.65 -6.74 20.65
C ARG A 141 12.22 -6.97 21.15
N ARG A 142 11.82 -6.34 22.25
CA ARG A 142 10.52 -6.58 22.87
C ARG A 142 9.45 -5.71 22.22
N ARG A 143 8.39 -6.35 21.70
CA ARG A 143 7.13 -5.66 21.37
C ARG A 143 6.34 -5.43 22.66
N LEU A 144 6.19 -4.18 23.09
CA LEU A 144 5.54 -3.85 24.37
C LEU A 144 4.01 -3.91 24.32
N GLU A 145 3.44 -3.75 23.14
CA GLU A 145 2.01 -3.66 22.88
C GLU A 145 1.64 -4.46 21.63
N PRO A 146 0.45 -5.09 21.60
CA PRO A 146 -0.03 -5.78 20.40
C PRO A 146 -0.14 -4.82 19.21
N GLY A 147 0.39 -5.21 18.05
CA GLY A 147 0.34 -4.40 16.84
C GLY A 147 1.40 -3.29 16.74
N THR A 148 2.28 -3.15 17.73
CA THR A 148 3.41 -2.21 17.68
C THR A 148 4.72 -2.98 17.52
N TRP A 149 5.57 -2.49 16.63
CA TRP A 149 6.89 -3.06 16.40
C TRP A 149 7.85 -2.81 17.57
N SER A 150 8.88 -3.64 17.66
CA SER A 150 10.00 -3.43 18.58
C SER A 150 10.89 -2.27 18.11
N ILE A 151 11.80 -1.82 18.97
CA ILE A 151 12.80 -0.81 18.60
C ILE A 151 13.69 -1.31 17.45
N THR A 152 14.14 -2.57 17.52
CA THR A 152 14.95 -3.18 16.45
C THR A 152 14.20 -3.20 15.11
N GLU A 153 12.90 -3.49 15.13
CA GLU A 153 12.06 -3.51 13.93
C GLU A 153 11.88 -2.11 13.32
N TYR A 154 11.65 -1.07 14.15
CA TYR A 154 11.62 0.31 13.68
C TYR A 154 12.95 0.77 13.07
N LEU A 155 14.09 0.40 13.67
CA LEU A 155 15.41 0.71 13.12
C LEU A 155 15.61 0.09 11.73
N CYS A 156 15.29 -1.19 11.58
CA CYS A 156 15.37 -1.90 10.30
C CYS A 156 14.42 -1.27 9.27
N HIS A 157 13.21 -0.90 9.69
CA HIS A 157 12.24 -0.26 8.82
C HIS A 157 12.76 1.07 8.28
N VAL A 158 13.25 1.96 9.14
CA VAL A 158 13.73 3.29 8.72
C VAL A 158 14.96 3.18 7.82
N ARG A 159 15.86 2.25 8.12
CA ARG A 159 16.97 1.90 7.22
C ARG A 159 16.45 1.56 5.82
N ASP A 160 15.49 0.65 5.71
CA ASP A 160 14.94 0.24 4.42
C ASP A 160 14.09 1.34 3.76
N VAL A 161 13.43 2.21 4.54
CA VAL A 161 12.71 3.40 4.02
C VAL A 161 13.67 4.28 3.23
N PHE A 162 14.88 4.53 3.73
CA PHE A 162 15.81 5.41 3.04
C PHE A 162 16.26 4.83 1.68
N ASP A 163 16.48 3.52 1.57
CA ASP A 163 16.74 2.87 0.29
C ASP A 163 15.54 2.99 -0.64
N VAL A 164 14.35 2.61 -0.15
CA VAL A 164 13.12 2.60 -0.94
C VAL A 164 12.79 4.00 -1.48
N TYR A 165 12.97 5.05 -0.67
CA TYR A 165 12.73 6.41 -1.14
C TYR A 165 13.83 6.91 -2.07
N ALA A 166 15.09 6.49 -1.91
CA ALA A 166 16.13 6.79 -2.88
C ALA A 166 15.79 6.20 -4.26
N ASP A 167 15.35 4.95 -4.29
CA ASP A 167 14.92 4.28 -5.53
C ASP A 167 13.71 4.99 -6.16
N ARG A 168 12.66 5.27 -5.36
CA ARG A 168 11.47 6.00 -5.84
C ARG A 168 11.79 7.37 -6.39
N ILE A 169 12.72 8.10 -5.77
CA ILE A 169 13.18 9.41 -6.23
C ILE A 169 13.93 9.26 -7.56
N ASN A 170 14.85 8.30 -7.67
CA ASN A 170 15.57 8.02 -8.91
C ASN A 170 14.62 7.61 -10.06
N GLU A 171 13.65 6.73 -9.79
CA GLU A 171 12.62 6.35 -10.76
C GLU A 171 11.83 7.57 -11.23
N THR A 172 11.38 8.42 -10.30
CA THR A 172 10.62 9.64 -10.60
C THR A 172 11.44 10.66 -11.39
N LEU A 173 12.75 10.72 -11.16
CA LEU A 173 13.66 11.59 -11.91
C LEU A 173 13.93 11.10 -13.33
N THR A 174 13.97 9.77 -13.54
CA THR A 174 14.48 9.16 -14.78
C THR A 174 13.39 8.62 -15.71
N GLN A 175 12.18 8.37 -15.19
CA GLN A 175 11.08 7.77 -15.94
C GLN A 175 9.91 8.75 -16.10
N GLU A 176 9.18 8.59 -17.20
CA GLU A 176 7.92 9.30 -17.45
C GLU A 176 6.76 8.55 -16.79
N HIS A 177 6.08 9.22 -15.84
CA HIS A 177 4.93 8.68 -15.10
C HIS A 177 5.15 7.29 -14.44
N PRO A 178 6.18 7.11 -13.58
CA PRO A 178 6.41 5.83 -12.94
C PRO A 178 5.28 5.44 -11.99
N VAL A 179 5.09 4.13 -11.86
CA VAL A 179 4.19 3.50 -10.89
C VAL A 179 5.06 2.86 -9.82
N LEU A 180 5.04 3.43 -8.62
CA LEU A 180 5.84 3.01 -7.49
C LEU A 180 5.16 1.84 -6.78
N GLU A 181 5.95 0.84 -6.40
CA GLU A 181 5.45 -0.30 -5.65
C GLU A 181 5.18 0.07 -4.17
N PRO A 182 4.05 -0.37 -3.57
CA PRO A 182 3.84 -0.29 -2.13
C PRO A 182 4.96 -1.02 -1.37
N MET A 183 5.43 -0.42 -0.27
CA MET A 183 6.58 -0.97 0.47
C MET A 183 6.24 -2.25 1.26
N HIS A 184 4.95 -2.50 1.54
CA HIS A 184 4.45 -3.63 2.31
C HIS A 184 5.22 -3.84 3.62
N ASN A 185 5.26 -2.79 4.44
CA ASN A 185 6.00 -2.64 5.69
C ASN A 185 6.04 -3.91 6.56
N ASP A 186 4.88 -4.43 7.00
CA ASP A 186 4.82 -5.61 7.86
C ASP A 186 5.39 -6.87 7.19
N ARG A 187 5.02 -7.11 5.93
CA ARG A 187 5.53 -8.24 5.16
C ARG A 187 7.05 -8.17 5.03
N ARG A 188 7.60 -6.97 4.80
CA ARG A 188 9.05 -6.77 4.71
C ARG A 188 9.74 -7.02 6.05
N ALA A 189 9.15 -6.57 7.16
CA ALA A 189 9.68 -6.82 8.50
C ALA A 189 9.71 -8.31 8.85
N GLU A 190 8.63 -9.03 8.53
CA GLU A 190 8.52 -10.47 8.70
C GLU A 190 9.53 -11.23 7.84
N GLN A 191 9.57 -10.97 6.53
CA GLN A 191 10.47 -11.66 5.59
C GLN A 191 11.95 -11.36 5.84
N GLY A 192 12.25 -10.13 6.29
CA GLY A 192 13.60 -9.70 6.63
C GLY A 192 14.03 -10.12 8.04
N HIS A 193 13.18 -10.82 8.80
CA HIS A 193 13.38 -11.17 10.20
C HIS A 193 13.97 -10.00 11.01
N TYR A 194 13.35 -8.82 10.89
CA TYR A 194 13.93 -7.57 11.41
C TYR A 194 14.36 -7.67 12.87
N ASN A 195 13.57 -8.32 13.71
CA ASN A 195 13.83 -8.42 15.14
C ASN A 195 15.08 -9.26 15.48
N ASP A 196 15.55 -10.08 14.54
CA ASP A 196 16.73 -10.94 14.72
C ASP A 196 18.03 -10.24 14.28
N GLN A 197 17.93 -9.09 13.60
CA GLN A 197 19.11 -8.40 13.06
C GLN A 197 19.99 -7.78 14.15
N ASP A 198 21.27 -7.60 13.83
CA ASP A 198 22.21 -6.90 14.70
C ASP A 198 21.97 -5.38 14.66
N VAL A 199 21.74 -4.80 15.84
CA VAL A 199 21.35 -3.38 15.95
C VAL A 199 22.49 -2.44 15.58
N ALA A 200 23.75 -2.80 15.85
CA ALA A 200 24.89 -1.96 15.51
C ALA A 200 25.06 -1.90 13.98
N GLU A 201 25.00 -3.05 13.31
CA GLU A 201 25.04 -3.13 11.84
C GLU A 201 23.87 -2.36 11.21
N VAL A 202 22.65 -2.50 11.76
CA VAL A 202 21.48 -1.75 11.28
C VAL A 202 21.69 -0.24 11.41
N LEU A 203 22.26 0.24 12.51
CA LEU A 203 22.53 1.68 12.73
C LEU A 203 23.63 2.22 11.81
N ASP A 204 24.67 1.44 11.54
CA ASP A 204 25.74 1.81 10.60
C ASP A 204 25.15 1.94 9.20
N ALA A 205 24.38 0.93 8.79
CA ALA A 205 23.75 0.92 7.49
C ALA A 205 22.62 1.97 7.37
N LEU A 206 21.95 2.35 8.45
CA LEU A 206 21.00 3.48 8.48
C LEU A 206 21.74 4.81 8.28
N THR A 207 22.88 5.02 8.92
CA THR A 207 23.71 6.22 8.74
C THR A 207 24.11 6.38 7.27
N GLU A 208 24.64 5.32 6.67
CA GLU A 208 25.09 5.33 5.27
C GLU A 208 23.96 5.72 4.32
N ARG A 209 22.79 5.13 4.51
CA ARG A 209 21.61 5.37 3.67
C ARG A 209 21.02 6.77 3.86
N ALA A 210 21.00 7.28 5.10
CA ALA A 210 20.57 8.64 5.37
C ALA A 210 21.48 9.66 4.65
N ILE A 211 22.80 9.42 4.66
CA ILE A 211 23.77 10.25 3.93
C ILE A 211 23.54 10.15 2.43
N ALA A 212 23.43 8.93 1.89
CA ALA A 212 23.20 8.71 0.46
C ALA A 212 21.91 9.38 -0.03
N LEU A 213 20.80 9.19 0.71
CA LEU A 213 19.52 9.83 0.40
C LEU A 213 19.63 11.34 0.48
N LYS A 214 20.27 11.89 1.54
CA LYS A 214 20.53 13.33 1.64
C LYS A 214 21.27 13.87 0.42
N THR A 215 22.34 13.21 0.01
CA THR A 215 23.13 13.60 -1.17
C THR A 215 22.29 13.56 -2.44
N LEU A 216 21.48 12.50 -2.62
CA LEU A 216 20.57 12.38 -3.77
C LEU A 216 19.57 13.54 -3.80
N ILE A 217 18.86 13.82 -2.69
CA ILE A 217 17.84 14.86 -2.71
C ILE A 217 18.41 16.26 -2.93
N MET A 218 19.63 16.53 -2.44
CA MET A 218 20.33 17.79 -2.69
C MET A 218 20.78 17.95 -4.14
N SER A 219 20.81 16.88 -4.93
CA SER A 219 21.14 16.92 -6.35
C SER A 219 19.94 17.24 -7.25
N ILE A 220 18.72 17.24 -6.70
CA ILE A 220 17.49 17.51 -7.44
C ILE A 220 17.47 18.99 -7.87
N ALA A 221 17.38 19.23 -9.18
CA ALA A 221 17.22 20.59 -9.69
C ALA A 221 15.84 21.15 -9.29
N PRO A 222 15.71 22.47 -8.99
CA PRO A 222 14.43 23.07 -8.61
C PRO A 222 13.29 22.77 -9.60
N GLU A 223 13.60 22.70 -10.89
CA GLU A 223 12.66 22.42 -11.97
C GLU A 223 12.22 20.95 -11.99
N GLN A 224 12.92 20.02 -11.34
CA GLN A 224 12.53 18.61 -11.28
C GLN A 224 11.58 18.30 -10.12
N SER A 225 11.47 19.21 -9.14
CA SER A 225 10.67 19.01 -7.92
C SER A 225 9.19 18.70 -8.17
N HIS A 226 8.64 19.16 -9.31
CA HIS A 226 7.25 18.97 -9.70
C HIS A 226 6.99 17.70 -10.54
N ARG A 227 8.03 16.91 -10.85
CA ARG A 227 7.83 15.60 -11.49
C ARG A 227 6.93 14.74 -10.61
N THR A 228 6.14 13.87 -11.22
CA THR A 228 5.12 13.09 -10.50
C THR A 228 5.29 11.60 -10.67
N ALA A 229 4.88 10.86 -9.65
CA ALA A 229 4.75 9.41 -9.66
C ALA A 229 3.38 8.99 -9.13
N THR A 230 2.98 7.77 -9.44
CA THR A 230 1.74 7.16 -8.92
C THR A 230 2.04 5.91 -8.12
N ARG A 231 1.13 5.47 -7.25
CA ARG A 231 1.27 4.20 -6.50
C ARG A 231 0.04 3.32 -6.67
N LEU A 232 -1.12 3.85 -6.32
CA LEU A 232 -2.43 3.24 -6.56
C LEU A 232 -3.28 4.13 -7.47
N PRO A 233 -4.37 3.61 -8.08
CA PRO A 233 -5.29 4.44 -8.86
C PRO A 233 -5.78 5.65 -8.05
N GLY A 234 -5.53 6.86 -8.59
CA GLY A 234 -5.89 8.13 -7.93
C GLY A 234 -4.84 8.67 -6.94
N GLU A 235 -3.79 7.92 -6.64
CA GLU A 235 -2.67 8.39 -5.83
C GLU A 235 -1.53 8.90 -6.71
N GLN A 236 -1.51 10.21 -6.97
CA GLN A 236 -0.38 10.89 -7.61
C GLN A 236 0.32 11.81 -6.61
N ARG A 237 1.65 11.79 -6.57
CA ARG A 237 2.47 12.65 -5.69
C ARG A 237 3.65 13.24 -6.44
N THR A 238 4.08 14.42 -6.00
CA THR A 238 5.25 15.10 -6.56
C THR A 238 6.56 14.49 -6.06
N LEU A 239 7.66 14.76 -6.77
CA LEU A 239 9.01 14.40 -6.32
C LEU A 239 9.32 15.07 -4.98
N LEU A 240 8.90 16.33 -4.80
CA LEU A 240 9.03 17.04 -3.53
C LEU A 240 8.26 16.35 -2.40
N TRP A 241 7.08 15.80 -2.68
CA TRP A 241 6.35 14.98 -1.72
C TRP A 241 7.14 13.74 -1.29
N LEU A 242 7.79 13.03 -2.23
CA LEU A 242 8.61 11.86 -1.91
C LEU A 242 9.77 12.23 -0.97
N VAL A 243 10.42 13.38 -1.21
CA VAL A 243 11.48 13.91 -0.34
C VAL A 243 10.93 14.19 1.07
N ARG A 244 9.79 14.88 1.17
CA ARG A 244 9.12 15.20 2.45
C ARG A 244 8.69 13.95 3.20
N GLN A 245 8.12 12.98 2.50
CA GLN A 245 7.69 11.73 3.09
C GLN A 245 8.88 10.91 3.60
N ALA A 246 10.00 10.85 2.88
CA ALA A 246 11.19 10.17 3.38
C ALA A 246 11.73 10.81 4.69
N ALA A 247 11.75 12.14 4.74
CA ALA A 247 12.13 12.87 5.94
C ALA A 247 11.11 12.67 7.09
N HIS A 248 9.80 12.64 6.76
CA HIS A 248 8.72 12.34 7.69
C HIS A 248 8.87 10.96 8.33
N GLU A 249 8.98 9.89 7.54
CA GLU A 249 9.17 8.53 8.05
C GLU A 249 10.38 8.47 9.00
N GLY A 250 11.48 9.13 8.60
CA GLY A 250 12.71 9.21 9.37
C GLY A 250 12.55 9.88 10.73
N ILE A 251 11.75 10.95 10.86
CA ILE A 251 11.51 11.61 12.16
C ILE A 251 10.36 10.97 12.95
N HIS A 252 9.35 10.47 12.26
CA HIS A 252 8.16 9.87 12.86
C HIS A 252 8.53 8.62 13.66
N HIS A 253 9.27 7.71 13.04
CA HIS A 253 9.66 6.45 13.67
C HIS A 253 10.78 6.61 14.70
N LEU A 254 11.56 7.69 14.64
CA LEU A 254 12.41 8.07 15.77
C LEU A 254 11.55 8.37 17.00
N GLY A 255 10.43 9.10 16.82
CA GLY A 255 9.46 9.34 17.87
C GLY A 255 8.77 8.07 18.38
N ASP A 256 8.51 7.08 17.52
CA ASP A 256 8.01 5.76 17.95
C ASP A 256 9.03 5.05 18.86
N ILE A 257 10.31 5.05 18.49
CA ILE A 257 11.38 4.45 19.30
C ILE A 257 11.51 5.18 20.64
N GLU A 258 11.46 6.51 20.66
CA GLU A 258 11.53 7.31 21.89
C GLU A 258 10.36 7.00 22.83
N ARG A 259 9.13 6.83 22.30
CA ARG A 259 7.97 6.39 23.10
C ARG A 259 8.17 4.98 23.66
N GLN A 260 8.65 4.03 22.85
CA GLN A 260 8.95 2.67 23.31
C GLN A 260 10.01 2.65 24.41
N ARG A 261 11.04 3.51 24.32
CA ARG A 261 12.08 3.67 25.35
C ARG A 261 11.50 4.11 26.69
N VAL A 262 10.60 5.10 26.68
CA VAL A 262 9.93 5.60 27.90
C VAL A 262 9.08 4.47 28.51
N LEU A 263 8.24 3.82 27.71
CA LEU A 263 7.39 2.71 28.17
C LEU A 263 8.20 1.54 28.75
N ALA A 264 9.38 1.24 28.19
CA ALA A 264 10.26 0.19 28.71
C ALA A 264 10.87 0.56 30.08
N SER A 265 11.18 1.85 30.29
CA SER A 265 11.71 2.37 31.56
C SER A 265 10.64 2.29 32.66
N ASP A 266 9.43 2.77 32.36
CA ASP A 266 8.31 2.80 33.32
C ASP A 266 7.93 1.39 33.81
N ARG A 267 7.89 0.41 32.91
CA ARG A 267 7.59 -0.98 33.26
C ARG A 267 8.68 -1.65 34.10
N SER A 268 9.95 -1.26 33.91
CA SER A 268 11.07 -1.77 34.72
C SER A 268 10.97 -1.22 36.14
N ALA A 269 10.75 0.08 36.30
CA ALA A 269 10.56 0.71 37.60
C ALA A 269 9.36 0.14 38.37
N ALA A 270 8.24 -0.11 37.67
CA ALA A 270 7.04 -0.70 38.28
C ALA A 270 7.18 -2.19 38.67
N ALA A 271 8.19 -2.90 38.16
CA ALA A 271 8.50 -4.27 38.55
C ALA A 271 9.44 -4.33 39.77
N GLU A 272 10.36 -3.37 39.88
CA GLU A 272 11.24 -3.20 41.03
C GLU A 272 10.47 -2.80 42.29
N ASP A 273 9.46 -1.93 42.19
CA ASP A 273 8.61 -1.50 43.33
C ASP A 273 7.67 -2.62 43.87
N ARG A 274 7.54 -3.74 43.14
CA ARG A 274 6.70 -4.89 43.54
C ARG A 274 7.51 -6.08 44.04
N SER A 275 8.85 -6.00 44.02
CA SER A 275 9.78 -7.08 44.40
C SER A 275 10.39 -6.82 45.77
#